data_AF-A0A6N6WJH9-F1
#
_entry.id   AF-A0A6N6WJH9-F1
#
_cell.length_a   1.000
_cell.length_b   1.000
_cell.length_c   1.000
_cell.angle_alpha   90.00
_cell.angle_beta   90.00
_cell.angle_gamma   90.00
#
_symmetry.space_group_name_H-M   'P 1'
#
loop_
_entity.id
_entity.type
_entity.pdbx_description
1 polymer ?
#
loop_
_entity_poly.entity_id
_entity_poly.type
_entity_poly.pdbx_seq_one_letter_code
_entity_poly.pdbx_strand_id
1 'polypeptide(L)'
;MNSKKMVLRGVVAALALYGVIAHAAEPLKANVIHWWTSGGESAAIRQFADAYNRAGGQWVDNAVAGADQARSTAINRIVGGDPPTAAQFNTSKQFHDLIDQGLLNNVDDVAAKENWNGVFPQSIIDSIRVKGHYYAAPVDIHMPAWFFYSKPVFQKAGIAAEPKSYDEFLADLGKLKAAGVIPLALGGQPWQEKITFDAVFADVGGPDLYLKVYRDRDMNAVKSDAFKKVLASFKRLHDFVDAGSPGRNWNDATALVISGKAGVQIMGDWAKGEFSAANQTAGKDFGCFPGFGPHSPYLVAGDVFVFPKTDNANAIKAQNLLATVMTSPAAQVAFSAKKGSIPIRPDVDASSLDICAKEGMAIMKDKSRQLPNPEMLLSPDTQGALIDVITNFWNKNQSVDDAQKAFASALKS
;
A
#
# COMPACT_ATOMS: atom_id res chain seq x y z
N MET A 1 -80.38 61.60 -5.56
CA MET A 1 -81.09 60.80 -4.53
C MET A 1 -80.92 59.32 -4.87
N ASN A 2 -80.41 58.54 -3.92
CA ASN A 2 -80.36 57.06 -3.88
C ASN A 2 -79.46 56.26 -4.87
N SER A 3 -78.33 55.81 -4.31
CA SER A 3 -77.88 54.41 -4.16
C SER A 3 -78.17 53.39 -5.27
N LYS A 4 -77.12 52.74 -5.78
CA LYS A 4 -77.04 51.27 -5.86
C LYS A 4 -75.59 50.78 -5.98
N LYS A 5 -75.32 49.72 -5.20
CA LYS A 5 -74.02 49.11 -4.90
C LYS A 5 -73.55 48.14 -5.99
N MET A 6 -72.25 48.19 -6.27
CA MET A 6 -71.26 47.09 -6.29
C MET A 6 -71.71 45.68 -6.75
N VAL A 7 -71.19 45.23 -7.91
CA VAL A 7 -70.68 43.85 -8.13
C VAL A 7 -69.55 43.93 -9.18
N LEU A 8 -68.29 43.90 -8.75
CA LEU A 8 -67.14 43.74 -9.66
C LEU A 8 -66.77 42.25 -9.70
N ARG A 9 -66.99 41.60 -10.85
CA ARG A 9 -66.53 40.23 -11.13
C ARG A 9 -65.01 40.25 -11.32
N GLY A 10 -64.26 39.80 -10.32
CA GLY A 10 -62.83 39.51 -10.46
C GLY A 10 -62.64 38.13 -11.09
N VAL A 11 -62.07 38.08 -12.29
CA VAL A 11 -61.52 36.84 -12.87
C VAL A 11 -60.17 36.59 -12.21
N VAL A 12 -60.09 35.60 -11.33
CA VAL A 12 -58.82 35.10 -10.79
C VAL A 12 -58.29 34.07 -11.78
N ALA A 13 -57.26 34.44 -12.54
CA ALA A 13 -56.48 33.49 -13.32
C ALA A 13 -55.58 32.68 -12.35
N ALA A 14 -55.95 31.43 -12.10
CA ALA A 14 -55.12 30.50 -11.34
C ALA A 14 -53.96 30.01 -12.24
N LEU A 15 -52.80 30.65 -12.09
CA LEU A 15 -51.53 30.12 -12.59
C LEU A 15 -51.14 28.91 -11.74
N ALA A 16 -51.45 27.71 -12.22
CA ALA A 16 -50.92 26.47 -11.67
C ALA A 16 -49.41 26.41 -11.95
N LEU A 17 -48.60 26.86 -10.98
CA LEU A 17 -47.18 26.51 -10.92
C LEU A 17 -47.08 25.00 -10.68
N TYR A 18 -46.94 24.23 -11.76
CA TYR A 18 -46.35 22.90 -11.69
C TYR A 18 -44.88 23.08 -11.27
N GLY A 19 -44.65 23.08 -9.96
CA GLY A 19 -43.31 22.95 -9.40
C GLY A 19 -42.75 21.61 -9.85
N VAL A 20 -41.77 21.64 -10.75
CA VAL A 20 -40.88 20.50 -10.97
C VAL A 20 -40.12 20.31 -9.66
N ILE A 21 -40.60 19.39 -8.81
CA ILE A 21 -39.78 18.87 -7.72
C ILE A 21 -38.63 18.15 -8.40
N ALA A 22 -37.51 18.84 -8.58
CA ALA A 22 -36.25 18.22 -8.90
C ALA A 22 -35.98 17.21 -7.79
N HIS A 23 -36.26 15.94 -8.05
CA HIS A 23 -35.83 14.85 -7.19
C HIS A 23 -34.31 14.91 -7.23
N ALA A 24 -33.70 15.46 -6.19
CA ALA A 24 -32.26 15.32 -6.00
C ALA A 24 -31.96 13.83 -6.08
N ALA A 25 -31.18 13.43 -7.08
CA ALA A 25 -30.77 12.03 -7.21
C ALA A 25 -30.15 11.60 -5.88
N GLU A 26 -30.51 10.41 -5.40
CA GLU A 26 -29.94 9.90 -4.16
C GLU A 26 -28.40 9.94 -4.25
N PRO A 27 -27.71 10.42 -3.20
CA PRO A 27 -26.26 10.52 -3.23
C PRO A 27 -25.64 9.15 -3.46
N LEU A 28 -24.63 9.08 -4.33
CA LEU A 28 -23.89 7.85 -4.62
C LEU A 28 -23.05 7.48 -3.39
N LYS A 29 -23.65 6.80 -2.42
CA LYS A 29 -22.98 6.37 -1.18
C LYS A 29 -21.94 5.31 -1.49
N ALA A 30 -20.74 5.49 -0.94
CA ALA A 30 -19.65 4.52 -0.99
C ALA A 30 -19.25 4.09 0.42
N ASN A 31 -19.65 2.90 0.85
CA ASN A 31 -19.13 2.24 2.05
C ASN A 31 -17.76 1.64 1.70
N VAL A 32 -16.70 2.20 2.28
CA VAL A 32 -15.32 1.82 1.94
C VAL A 32 -14.63 1.21 3.14
N ILE A 33 -14.27 -0.08 3.05
CA ILE A 33 -13.46 -0.77 4.06
C ILE A 33 -11.98 -0.63 3.71
N HIS A 34 -11.15 -0.18 4.65
CA HIS A 34 -9.71 -0.01 4.47
C HIS A 34 -8.96 -0.13 5.80
N TRP A 35 -7.62 -0.30 5.77
CA TRP A 35 -6.79 -0.41 6.99
C TRP A 35 -5.95 0.82 7.32
N TRP A 36 -6.05 1.85 6.49
CA TRP A 36 -5.36 3.12 6.69
C TRP A 36 -5.86 3.87 7.93
N THR A 37 -5.16 3.66 9.04
CA THR A 37 -5.58 4.12 10.39
C THR A 37 -4.49 4.90 11.11
N SER A 38 -3.23 4.83 10.67
CA SER A 38 -2.16 5.68 11.23
C SER A 38 -2.42 7.17 10.93
N GLY A 39 -1.62 8.06 11.52
CA GLY A 39 -1.77 9.50 11.30
C GLY A 39 -1.57 9.90 9.83
N GLY A 40 -0.49 9.44 9.20
CA GLY A 40 -0.19 9.68 7.80
C GLY A 40 -1.19 9.00 6.85
N GLU A 41 -1.54 7.73 7.13
CA GLU A 41 -2.52 6.97 6.35
C GLU A 41 -3.91 7.62 6.38
N SER A 42 -4.39 8.02 7.56
CA SER A 42 -5.67 8.71 7.72
C SER A 42 -5.69 10.06 7.01
N ALA A 43 -4.56 10.77 6.96
CA ALA A 43 -4.45 12.02 6.21
C ALA A 43 -4.51 11.80 4.69
N ALA A 44 -3.97 10.68 4.21
CA ALA A 44 -3.99 10.31 2.80
C ALA A 44 -5.39 9.88 2.33
N ILE A 45 -6.06 8.96 3.01
CA ILE A 45 -7.39 8.46 2.57
C ILE A 45 -8.45 9.56 2.50
N ARG A 46 -8.34 10.58 3.37
CA ARG A 46 -9.19 11.78 3.29
C ARG A 46 -9.09 12.50 1.94
N GLN A 47 -7.96 12.45 1.24
CA GLN A 47 -7.84 13.05 -0.09
C GLN A 47 -8.78 12.38 -1.10
N PHE A 48 -8.92 11.05 -1.03
CA PHE A 48 -9.89 10.32 -1.86
C PHE A 48 -11.33 10.54 -1.39
N ALA A 49 -11.59 10.53 -0.09
CA ALA A 49 -12.92 10.82 0.46
C ALA A 49 -13.42 12.21 0.01
N ASP A 50 -12.58 13.24 0.14
CA ASP A 50 -12.90 14.59 -0.28
C ASP A 50 -13.08 14.72 -1.79
N ALA A 51 -12.24 14.03 -2.57
CA ALA A 51 -12.37 14.01 -4.03
C ALA A 51 -13.67 13.33 -4.46
N TYR A 52 -14.06 12.25 -3.81
CA TYR A 52 -15.30 11.52 -4.08
C TYR A 52 -16.54 12.36 -3.73
N ASN A 53 -16.52 13.03 -2.56
CA ASN A 53 -17.58 13.94 -2.15
C ASN A 53 -17.73 15.12 -3.13
N ARG A 54 -16.62 15.72 -3.57
CA ARG A 54 -16.64 16.80 -4.58
C ARG A 54 -17.18 16.33 -5.94
N ALA A 55 -16.98 15.07 -6.29
CA ALA A 55 -17.49 14.48 -7.52
C ALA A 55 -18.99 14.12 -7.45
N GLY A 56 -19.68 14.46 -6.36
CA GLY A 56 -21.11 14.20 -6.17
C GLY A 56 -21.42 12.86 -5.48
N GLY A 57 -20.40 12.14 -5.01
CA GLY A 57 -20.56 10.97 -4.16
C GLY A 57 -20.78 11.32 -2.69
N GLN A 58 -21.01 10.29 -1.88
CA GLN A 58 -20.99 10.38 -0.42
C GLN A 58 -20.10 9.29 0.17
N TRP A 59 -18.94 9.66 0.70
CA TRP A 59 -18.02 8.73 1.36
C TRP A 59 -18.59 8.26 2.70
N VAL A 60 -18.52 6.95 2.95
CA VAL A 60 -18.85 6.32 4.23
C VAL A 60 -17.63 5.49 4.66
N ASP A 61 -16.92 6.02 5.64
CA ASP A 61 -15.64 5.50 6.12
C ASP A 61 -15.83 4.27 7.01
N ASN A 62 -15.14 3.17 6.69
CA ASN A 62 -15.12 1.95 7.51
C ASN A 62 -13.67 1.49 7.70
N ALA A 63 -12.90 2.29 8.44
CA ALA A 63 -11.53 1.97 8.77
C ALA A 63 -11.45 0.82 9.79
N VAL A 64 -10.62 -0.20 9.50
CA VAL A 64 -10.36 -1.36 10.36
C VAL A 64 -8.85 -1.51 10.51
N ALA A 65 -8.33 -1.34 11.73
CA ALA A 65 -6.88 -1.44 11.96
C ALA A 65 -6.36 -2.85 11.63
N GLY A 66 -5.31 -2.91 10.80
CA GLY A 66 -4.66 -4.14 10.35
C GLY A 66 -5.25 -4.68 9.04
N ALA A 67 -4.37 -4.94 8.06
CA ALA A 67 -4.78 -5.37 6.73
C ALA A 67 -5.54 -6.70 6.74
N ASP A 68 -5.08 -7.68 7.52
CA ASP A 68 -5.75 -8.99 7.62
C ASP A 68 -7.14 -8.90 8.25
N GLN A 69 -7.29 -8.07 9.29
CA GLN A 69 -8.59 -7.83 9.95
C GLN A 69 -9.56 -7.10 9.01
N ALA A 70 -9.10 -6.06 8.31
CA ALA A 70 -9.90 -5.32 7.34
C ALA A 70 -10.36 -6.22 6.19
N ARG A 71 -9.44 -7.02 5.64
CA ARG A 71 -9.71 -7.95 4.53
C ARG A 71 -10.67 -9.07 4.94
N SER A 72 -10.46 -9.68 6.11
CA SER A 72 -11.37 -10.68 6.67
C SER A 72 -12.77 -10.10 6.87
N THR A 73 -12.86 -8.89 7.43
CA THR A 73 -14.14 -8.17 7.58
C THR A 73 -14.83 -7.95 6.23
N ALA A 74 -14.09 -7.50 5.22
CA ALA A 74 -14.62 -7.31 3.87
C ALA A 74 -15.13 -8.63 3.26
N ILE A 75 -14.32 -9.69 3.28
CA ILE A 75 -14.69 -11.00 2.74
C ILE A 75 -15.94 -11.55 3.43
N ASN A 76 -15.99 -11.51 4.77
CA ASN A 76 -17.15 -11.99 5.54
C ASN A 76 -18.43 -11.22 5.18
N ARG A 77 -18.33 -9.90 4.99
CA ARG A 77 -19.46 -9.06 4.56
C ARG A 77 -19.91 -9.35 3.13
N ILE A 78 -18.97 -9.57 2.21
CA ILE A 78 -19.25 -9.96 0.82
C ILE A 78 -19.98 -11.31 0.77
N VAL A 79 -19.44 -12.33 1.44
CA VAL A 79 -20.03 -13.67 1.47
C VAL A 79 -21.35 -13.70 2.26
N GLY A 80 -21.45 -12.88 3.31
CA GLY A 80 -22.64 -12.76 4.16
C GLY A 80 -23.80 -11.96 3.55
N GLY A 81 -23.66 -11.40 2.35
CA GLY A 81 -24.74 -10.69 1.65
C GLY A 81 -24.93 -9.22 2.06
N ASP A 82 -23.98 -8.62 2.79
CA ASP A 82 -23.93 -7.18 3.10
C ASP A 82 -22.60 -6.56 2.62
N PRO A 83 -22.30 -6.61 1.31
CA PRO A 83 -21.01 -6.16 0.82
C PRO A 83 -20.81 -4.65 0.99
N PRO A 84 -19.57 -4.18 1.27
CA PRO A 84 -19.23 -2.78 1.12
C PRO A 84 -19.29 -2.36 -0.36
N THR A 85 -19.28 -1.06 -0.64
CA THR A 85 -19.15 -0.55 -2.01
C THR A 85 -17.78 -0.88 -2.58
N ALA A 86 -16.74 -0.72 -1.76
CA ALA A 86 -15.37 -1.08 -2.10
C ALA A 86 -14.62 -1.57 -0.86
N ALA A 87 -13.64 -2.43 -1.08
CA ALA A 87 -12.74 -2.91 -0.03
C ALA A 87 -11.29 -2.80 -0.50
N GLN A 88 -10.43 -2.30 0.37
CA GLN A 88 -9.01 -2.24 0.12
C GLN A 88 -8.41 -3.65 0.10
N PHE A 89 -7.58 -3.89 -0.90
CA PHE A 89 -6.67 -5.02 -1.03
C PHE A 89 -5.29 -4.50 -1.46
N ASN A 90 -4.33 -5.41 -1.60
CA ASN A 90 -3.03 -5.08 -2.19
C ASN A 90 -3.05 -5.48 -3.67
N THR A 91 -2.07 -5.00 -4.43
CA THR A 91 -1.70 -5.58 -5.72
C THR A 91 -1.21 -7.01 -5.48
N SER A 92 -2.14 -7.97 -5.37
CA SER A 92 -1.87 -9.33 -4.92
C SER A 92 -2.87 -10.34 -5.48
N LYS A 93 -2.59 -11.63 -5.31
CA LYS A 93 -3.52 -12.71 -5.66
C LYS A 93 -4.65 -12.89 -4.63
N GLN A 94 -4.70 -12.12 -3.55
CA GLN A 94 -5.62 -12.35 -2.42
C GLN A 94 -7.10 -12.16 -2.74
N PHE A 95 -7.44 -11.44 -3.82
CA PHE A 95 -8.82 -11.28 -4.26
C PHE A 95 -9.22 -12.20 -5.42
N HIS A 96 -8.31 -13.08 -5.89
CA HIS A 96 -8.59 -13.96 -7.03
C HIS A 96 -9.71 -14.97 -6.72
N ASP A 97 -9.78 -15.50 -5.49
CA ASP A 97 -10.85 -16.43 -5.11
C ASP A 97 -12.24 -15.77 -5.17
N LEU A 98 -12.32 -14.46 -4.86
CA LEU A 98 -13.55 -13.68 -5.00
C LEU A 98 -13.93 -13.52 -6.48
N ILE A 99 -12.95 -13.36 -7.37
CA ILE A 99 -13.17 -13.33 -8.83
C ILE A 99 -13.70 -14.67 -9.30
N ASP A 100 -13.07 -15.77 -8.88
CA ASP A 100 -13.42 -17.12 -9.29
C ASP A 100 -14.84 -17.52 -8.83
N GLN A 101 -15.26 -17.01 -7.67
CA GLN A 101 -16.62 -17.18 -7.15
C GLN A 101 -17.64 -16.18 -7.73
N GLY A 102 -17.23 -15.27 -8.61
CA GLY A 102 -18.12 -14.26 -9.21
C GLY A 102 -18.60 -13.19 -8.24
N LEU A 103 -17.86 -12.97 -7.15
CA LEU A 103 -18.21 -12.07 -6.05
C LEU A 103 -17.73 -10.63 -6.25
N LEU A 104 -17.09 -10.31 -7.38
CA LEU A 104 -16.64 -8.95 -7.72
C LEU A 104 -17.25 -8.47 -9.05
N ASN A 105 -17.62 -7.19 -9.10
CA ASN A 105 -17.84 -6.47 -10.35
C ASN A 105 -16.49 -6.07 -10.96
N ASN A 106 -16.40 -6.07 -12.29
CA ASN A 106 -15.26 -5.47 -12.99
C ASN A 106 -15.49 -3.95 -13.18
N VAL A 107 -14.40 -3.24 -13.49
CA VAL A 107 -14.40 -1.80 -13.79
C VAL A 107 -13.89 -1.53 -15.22
N ASP A 108 -14.18 -2.43 -16.16
CA ASP A 108 -13.68 -2.36 -17.53
C ASP A 108 -14.06 -1.07 -18.25
N ASP A 109 -15.30 -0.58 -18.03
CA ASP A 109 -15.78 0.66 -18.63
C ASP A 109 -14.93 1.87 -18.20
N VAL A 110 -14.51 1.91 -16.94
CA VAL A 110 -13.63 2.96 -16.42
C VAL A 110 -12.24 2.79 -17.04
N ALA A 111 -11.69 1.58 -17.02
CA ALA A 111 -10.37 1.29 -17.55
C ALA A 111 -10.24 1.61 -19.05
N ALA A 112 -11.27 1.31 -19.84
CA ALA A 112 -11.33 1.61 -21.26
C ALA A 112 -11.45 3.13 -21.50
N LYS A 113 -12.35 3.80 -20.78
CA LYS A 113 -12.56 5.26 -20.91
C LYS A 113 -11.30 6.06 -20.58
N GLU A 114 -10.53 5.61 -19.61
CA GLU A 114 -9.33 6.29 -19.13
C GLU A 114 -8.02 5.74 -19.70
N ASN A 115 -8.11 4.78 -20.63
CA ASN A 115 -6.98 4.15 -21.29
C ASN A 115 -5.93 3.58 -20.31
N TRP A 116 -6.35 2.79 -19.32
CA TRP A 116 -5.44 2.28 -18.28
C TRP A 116 -4.23 1.52 -18.88
N ASN A 117 -4.42 0.72 -19.93
CA ASN A 117 -3.32 0.01 -20.61
C ASN A 117 -2.24 0.93 -21.20
N GLY A 118 -2.60 2.14 -21.62
CA GLY A 118 -1.66 3.10 -22.20
C GLY A 118 -0.98 3.99 -21.16
N VAL A 119 -1.44 3.96 -19.91
CA VAL A 119 -1.02 4.91 -18.87
C VAL A 119 -0.31 4.20 -17.72
N PHE A 120 -0.90 3.14 -17.16
CA PHE A 120 -0.37 2.53 -15.95
C PHE A 120 0.81 1.60 -16.25
N PRO A 121 1.79 1.46 -15.33
CA PRO A 121 2.87 0.50 -15.47
C PRO A 121 2.34 -0.93 -15.65
N GLN A 122 3.03 -1.71 -16.50
CA GLN A 122 2.61 -3.08 -16.82
C GLN A 122 2.50 -3.97 -15.57
N SER A 123 3.42 -3.83 -14.62
CA SER A 123 3.37 -4.58 -13.35
C SER A 123 2.08 -4.36 -12.57
N ILE A 124 1.51 -3.15 -12.62
CA ILE A 124 0.23 -2.81 -11.99
C ILE A 124 -0.92 -3.42 -12.79
N ILE A 125 -0.91 -3.26 -14.12
CA ILE A 125 -1.91 -3.85 -15.02
C ILE A 125 -2.01 -5.37 -14.82
N ASP A 126 -0.88 -6.08 -14.77
CA ASP A 126 -0.83 -7.53 -14.60
C ASP A 126 -1.41 -7.99 -13.26
N SER A 127 -1.37 -7.12 -12.23
CA SER A 127 -1.91 -7.42 -10.89
C SER A 127 -3.42 -7.21 -10.77
N ILE A 128 -4.00 -6.31 -11.56
CA ILE A 128 -5.43 -5.94 -11.46
C ILE A 128 -6.29 -6.57 -12.56
N ARG A 129 -5.65 -7.05 -13.64
CA ARG A 129 -6.32 -7.63 -14.80
C ARG A 129 -6.27 -9.16 -14.74
N VAL A 130 -7.41 -9.78 -14.49
CA VAL A 130 -7.54 -11.23 -14.30
C VAL A 130 -8.57 -11.75 -15.29
N LYS A 131 -8.26 -12.84 -16.02
CA LYS A 131 -9.13 -13.43 -17.06
C LYS A 131 -9.65 -12.40 -18.08
N GLY A 132 -8.84 -11.38 -18.41
CA GLY A 132 -9.16 -10.38 -19.42
C GLY A 132 -9.85 -9.11 -18.89
N HIS A 133 -10.34 -9.10 -17.66
CA HIS A 133 -11.12 -8.02 -17.04
C HIS A 133 -10.38 -7.33 -15.89
N TYR A 134 -10.66 -6.05 -15.64
CA TYR A 134 -10.13 -5.28 -14.51
C TYR A 134 -11.00 -5.45 -13.27
N TYR A 135 -10.50 -6.11 -12.24
CA TYR A 135 -11.27 -6.41 -11.02
C TYR A 135 -10.91 -5.53 -9.82
N ALA A 136 -9.93 -4.63 -9.98
CA ALA A 136 -9.53 -3.70 -8.95
C ALA A 136 -9.11 -2.36 -9.55
N ALA A 137 -9.37 -1.26 -8.83
CA ALA A 137 -8.82 0.05 -9.12
C ALA A 137 -7.53 0.24 -8.31
N PRO A 138 -6.35 0.32 -8.94
CA PRO A 138 -5.12 0.62 -8.24
C PRO A 138 -5.09 2.08 -7.80
N VAL A 139 -4.48 2.38 -6.66
CA VAL A 139 -4.49 3.75 -6.11
C VAL A 139 -3.12 4.30 -5.80
N ASP A 140 -2.11 3.46 -5.72
CA ASP A 140 -0.72 3.88 -5.63
C ASP A 140 0.23 2.76 -6.04
N ILE A 141 1.52 3.11 -6.06
CA ILE A 141 2.62 2.15 -6.10
C ILE A 141 3.46 2.41 -4.85
N HIS A 142 3.64 1.33 -4.09
CA HIS A 142 4.47 1.30 -2.90
C HIS A 142 5.74 0.49 -3.19
N MET A 143 6.84 0.88 -2.56
CA MET A 143 7.99 -0.01 -2.41
C MET A 143 8.13 -0.35 -0.93
N PRO A 144 7.94 -1.62 -0.53
CA PRO A 144 7.78 -2.01 0.87
C PRO A 144 9.10 -2.08 1.65
N ALA A 145 10.24 -2.00 0.98
CA ALA A 145 11.56 -2.32 1.50
C ALA A 145 12.54 -1.12 1.49
N TRP A 146 12.04 0.10 1.69
CA TRP A 146 12.91 1.27 1.83
C TRP A 146 13.64 1.25 3.17
N PHE A 147 14.83 1.84 3.18
CA PHE A 147 15.59 2.09 4.39
C PHE A 147 15.44 3.57 4.76
N PHE A 148 14.65 3.86 5.80
CA PHE A 148 14.50 5.21 6.35
C PHE A 148 15.47 5.42 7.48
N TYR A 149 16.13 6.58 7.53
CA TYR A 149 17.09 6.87 8.58
C TYR A 149 17.02 8.31 9.09
N SER A 150 17.35 8.48 10.38
CA SER A 150 17.44 9.81 11.00
C SER A 150 18.77 10.46 10.66
N LYS A 151 18.75 11.58 9.92
CA LYS A 151 19.97 12.29 9.52
C LYS A 151 20.78 12.81 10.72
N PRO A 152 20.16 13.42 11.77
CA PRO A 152 20.88 13.81 12.98
C PRO A 152 21.55 12.63 13.69
N VAL A 153 20.90 11.46 13.74
CA VAL A 153 21.47 10.27 14.39
C VAL A 153 22.64 9.72 13.57
N PHE A 154 22.52 9.67 12.24
CA PHE A 154 23.63 9.28 11.35
C PHE A 154 24.83 10.20 11.53
N GLN A 155 24.61 11.51 11.55
CA GLN A 155 25.67 12.49 11.78
C GLN A 155 26.35 12.29 13.14
N LYS A 156 25.56 12.09 14.21
CA LYS A 156 26.08 11.82 15.57
C LYS A 156 26.90 10.53 15.63
N ALA A 157 26.50 9.50 14.86
CA ALA A 157 27.20 8.23 14.77
C ALA A 157 28.40 8.23 13.79
N GLY A 158 28.71 9.37 13.15
CA GLY A 158 29.80 9.49 12.20
C GLY A 158 29.56 8.77 10.87
N ILE A 159 28.29 8.58 10.48
CA ILE A 159 27.88 7.99 9.20
C ILE A 159 27.67 9.13 8.21
N ALA A 160 28.57 9.24 7.23
CA ALA A 160 28.62 10.38 6.30
C ALA A 160 27.79 10.18 5.02
N ALA A 161 27.48 8.93 4.66
CA ALA A 161 26.77 8.58 3.43
C ALA A 161 25.92 7.32 3.64
N GLU A 162 24.94 7.13 2.76
CA GLU A 162 24.15 5.89 2.71
C GLU A 162 25.04 4.70 2.31
N PRO A 163 24.83 3.51 2.91
CA PRO A 163 25.62 2.33 2.61
C PRO A 163 25.38 1.86 1.17
N LYS A 164 26.44 1.42 0.50
CA LYS A 164 26.39 0.90 -0.89
C LYS A 164 26.45 -0.62 -0.97
N SER A 165 26.49 -1.28 0.18
CA SER A 165 26.45 -2.74 0.29
C SER A 165 25.83 -3.15 1.61
N TYR A 166 25.38 -4.41 1.69
CA TYR A 166 24.85 -4.98 2.92
C TYR A 166 25.88 -5.01 4.06
N ASP A 167 27.16 -5.23 3.75
CA ASP A 167 28.23 -5.22 4.77
C ASP A 167 28.49 -3.81 5.32
N GLU A 168 28.44 -2.78 4.46
CA GLU A 168 28.48 -1.38 4.92
C GLU A 168 27.27 -1.05 5.79
N PHE A 169 26.08 -1.55 5.44
CA PHE A 169 24.88 -1.37 6.26
C PHE A 169 25.03 -1.99 7.64
N LEU A 170 25.54 -3.22 7.74
CA LEU A 170 25.82 -3.85 9.05
C LEU A 170 26.87 -3.06 9.85
N ALA A 171 27.88 -2.50 9.19
CA ALA A 171 28.87 -1.64 9.85
C ALA A 171 28.24 -0.35 10.41
N ASP A 172 27.32 0.27 9.65
CA ASP A 172 26.58 1.44 10.10
C ASP A 172 25.63 1.13 11.26
N LEU A 173 24.92 -0.01 11.23
CA LEU A 173 24.16 -0.48 12.39
C LEU A 173 25.06 -0.67 13.64
N GLY A 174 26.30 -1.13 13.45
CA GLY A 174 27.30 -1.21 14.50
C GLY A 174 27.67 0.15 15.11
N LYS A 175 27.88 1.17 14.27
CA LYS A 175 28.15 2.54 14.72
C LYS A 175 26.97 3.14 15.47
N LEU A 176 25.75 2.91 14.98
CA LEU A 176 24.51 3.34 15.65
C LEU A 176 24.38 2.72 17.04
N LYS A 177 24.70 1.42 17.16
CA LYS A 177 24.74 0.73 18.45
C LYS A 177 25.76 1.34 19.40
N ALA A 178 26.96 1.63 18.90
CA ALA A 178 28.02 2.29 19.68
C ALA A 178 27.64 3.73 20.09
N ALA A 179 26.80 4.40 19.31
CA ALA A 179 26.26 5.73 19.62
C ALA A 179 25.09 5.71 20.65
N GLY A 180 24.69 4.51 21.12
CA GLY A 180 23.70 4.33 22.19
C GLY A 180 22.24 4.50 21.74
N VAL A 181 21.96 4.42 20.44
CA VAL A 181 20.58 4.40 19.89
C VAL A 181 20.18 2.98 19.49
N ILE A 182 18.89 2.77 19.25
CA ILE A 182 18.40 1.53 18.63
C ILE A 182 18.87 1.50 17.17
N PRO A 183 19.72 0.55 16.75
CA PRO A 183 20.23 0.59 15.37
C PRO A 183 19.13 0.42 14.32
N LEU A 184 18.30 -0.62 14.48
CA LEU A 184 17.19 -0.97 13.60
C LEU A 184 15.87 -0.95 14.38
N ALA A 185 15.02 0.03 14.10
CA ALA A 185 13.65 0.06 14.60
C ALA A 185 12.79 -0.96 13.84
N LEU A 186 12.23 -1.92 14.57
CA LEU A 186 11.35 -2.96 14.03
C LEU A 186 10.16 -3.18 14.97
N GLY A 187 8.98 -3.45 14.41
CA GLY A 187 7.77 -3.72 15.18
C GLY A 187 7.48 -5.20 15.50
N GLY A 188 8.33 -6.14 15.07
CA GLY A 188 8.28 -7.55 15.49
C GLY A 188 6.92 -8.22 15.30
N GLN A 189 6.18 -7.83 14.25
CA GLN A 189 4.96 -8.50 13.79
C GLN A 189 5.31 -9.30 12.52
N PRO A 190 4.64 -10.44 12.24
CA PRO A 190 5.04 -11.34 11.15
C PRO A 190 5.19 -10.65 9.78
N TRP A 191 4.28 -9.75 9.43
CA TRP A 191 4.34 -9.00 8.17
C TRP A 191 5.50 -7.99 8.10
N GLN A 192 5.90 -7.39 9.24
CA GLN A 192 7.06 -6.48 9.30
C GLN A 192 8.38 -7.25 9.19
N GLU A 193 8.44 -8.42 9.82
CA GLU A 193 9.57 -9.34 9.69
C GLU A 193 9.68 -9.88 8.25
N LYS A 194 8.55 -10.15 7.60
CA LYS A 194 8.49 -10.52 6.18
C LYS A 194 9.04 -9.42 5.28
N ILE A 195 8.65 -8.16 5.50
CA ILE A 195 9.22 -7.01 4.75
C ILE A 195 10.73 -6.93 4.94
N THR A 196 11.21 -7.09 6.18
CA THR A 196 12.64 -7.07 6.49
C THR A 196 13.38 -8.22 5.79
N PHE A 197 12.78 -9.42 5.77
CA PHE A 197 13.31 -10.57 5.04
C PHE A 197 13.35 -10.31 3.54
N ASP A 198 12.27 -9.78 2.94
CA ASP A 198 12.19 -9.53 1.51
C ASP A 198 13.19 -8.46 1.05
N ALA A 199 13.43 -7.43 1.87
CA ALA A 199 14.48 -6.44 1.63
C ALA A 199 15.85 -7.13 1.55
N VAL A 200 16.20 -7.93 2.57
CA VAL A 200 17.45 -8.69 2.59
C VAL A 200 17.53 -9.66 1.41
N PHE A 201 16.42 -10.34 1.07
CA PHE A 201 16.41 -11.30 -0.02
C PHE A 201 16.63 -10.63 -1.37
N ALA A 202 15.93 -9.53 -1.64
CA ALA A 202 16.09 -8.77 -2.87
C ALA A 202 17.53 -8.26 -3.03
N ASP A 203 18.09 -7.64 -1.99
CA ASP A 203 19.43 -7.04 -2.05
C ASP A 203 20.59 -8.07 -1.99
N VAL A 204 20.51 -9.08 -1.13
CA VAL A 204 21.60 -10.07 -0.92
C VAL A 204 21.49 -11.23 -1.89
N GLY A 205 20.27 -11.70 -2.18
CA GLY A 205 20.00 -12.81 -3.10
C GLY A 205 19.96 -12.38 -4.56
N GLY A 206 19.61 -11.12 -4.83
CA GLY A 206 19.46 -10.58 -6.17
C GLY A 206 18.17 -11.04 -6.87
N PRO A 207 17.83 -10.40 -8.01
CA PRO A 207 16.56 -10.60 -8.70
C PRO A 207 16.37 -12.03 -9.23
N ASP A 208 17.44 -12.67 -9.72
CA ASP A 208 17.36 -14.02 -10.29
C ASP A 208 16.99 -15.07 -9.24
N LEU A 209 17.65 -15.05 -8.07
CA LEU A 209 17.34 -15.99 -7.00
C LEU A 209 15.95 -15.71 -6.42
N TYR A 210 15.61 -14.44 -6.23
CA TYR A 210 14.31 -14.00 -5.76
C TYR A 210 13.18 -14.53 -6.66
N LEU A 211 13.29 -14.37 -7.98
CA LEU A 211 12.29 -14.84 -8.93
C LEU A 211 12.25 -16.37 -9.02
N LYS A 212 13.41 -17.05 -9.02
CA LYS A 212 13.43 -18.52 -9.00
C LYS A 212 12.70 -19.08 -7.78
N VAL A 213 12.85 -18.45 -6.62
CA VAL A 213 12.18 -18.88 -5.39
C VAL A 213 10.69 -18.50 -5.42
N TYR A 214 10.34 -17.22 -5.60
CA TYR A 214 8.95 -16.79 -5.44
C TYR A 214 8.07 -17.03 -6.67
N ARG A 215 8.58 -16.83 -7.89
CA ARG A 215 7.81 -17.01 -9.13
C ARG A 215 7.86 -18.47 -9.59
N ASP A 216 9.07 -19.02 -9.68
CA ASP A 216 9.26 -20.34 -10.30
C ASP A 216 9.13 -21.49 -9.29
N ARG A 217 9.11 -21.18 -7.98
CA ARG A 217 9.08 -22.16 -6.87
C ARG A 217 10.17 -23.23 -7.02
N ASP A 218 11.35 -22.82 -7.51
CA ASP A 218 12.47 -23.71 -7.77
C ASP A 218 13.10 -24.20 -6.46
N MET A 219 12.92 -25.50 -6.19
CA MET A 219 13.45 -26.16 -5.00
C MET A 219 14.97 -26.19 -4.95
N ASN A 220 15.67 -26.20 -6.09
CA ASN A 220 17.12 -26.14 -6.11
C ASN A 220 17.61 -24.75 -5.72
N ALA A 221 16.90 -23.70 -6.16
CA ALA A 221 17.16 -22.33 -5.74
C ALA A 221 16.98 -22.16 -4.22
N VAL A 222 15.88 -22.66 -3.65
CA VAL A 222 15.65 -22.61 -2.19
C VAL A 222 16.72 -23.38 -1.42
N LYS A 223 17.16 -24.55 -1.91
CA LYS A 223 18.17 -25.39 -1.24
C LYS A 223 19.61 -24.92 -1.46
N SER A 224 19.83 -23.88 -2.26
CA SER A 224 21.16 -23.37 -2.58
C SER A 224 21.84 -22.69 -1.39
N ASP A 225 23.17 -22.63 -1.42
CA ASP A 225 23.97 -21.88 -0.44
C ASP A 225 23.70 -20.37 -0.52
N ALA A 226 23.33 -19.86 -1.71
CA ALA A 226 22.94 -18.47 -1.89
C ALA A 226 21.69 -18.12 -1.07
N PHE A 227 20.69 -19.00 -1.04
CA PHE A 227 19.51 -18.81 -0.20
C PHE A 227 19.83 -18.98 1.30
N LYS A 228 20.75 -19.89 1.67
CA LYS A 228 21.25 -19.95 3.06
C LYS A 228 21.90 -18.64 3.49
N LYS A 229 22.67 -18.00 2.60
CA LYS A 229 23.28 -16.69 2.87
C LYS A 229 22.21 -15.63 3.16
N VAL A 230 21.12 -15.60 2.39
CA VAL A 230 19.97 -14.69 2.65
C VAL A 230 19.38 -14.91 4.04
N LEU A 231 19.10 -16.16 4.42
CA LEU A 231 18.58 -16.48 5.75
C LEU A 231 19.56 -16.08 6.87
N ALA A 232 20.85 -16.36 6.70
CA ALA A 232 21.88 -15.98 7.66
C ALA A 232 21.98 -14.45 7.80
N SER A 233 21.96 -13.71 6.69
CA SER A 233 21.92 -12.24 6.68
C SER A 233 20.68 -11.71 7.40
N PHE A 234 19.50 -12.25 7.09
CA PHE A 234 18.26 -11.86 7.76
C PHE A 234 18.36 -12.07 9.28
N LYS A 235 18.79 -13.25 9.73
CA LYS A 235 18.96 -13.55 11.15
C LYS A 235 19.95 -12.62 11.84
N ARG A 236 21.00 -12.18 11.12
CA ARG A 236 22.01 -11.25 11.65
C ARG A 236 21.41 -9.89 12.06
N LEU A 237 20.34 -9.44 11.41
CA LEU A 237 19.67 -8.18 11.77
C LEU A 237 19.03 -8.22 13.17
N HIS A 238 18.73 -9.41 13.70
CA HIS A 238 18.18 -9.55 15.05
C HIS A 238 19.13 -8.99 16.14
N ASP A 239 20.44 -8.93 15.90
CA ASP A 239 21.42 -8.36 16.85
C ASP A 239 21.33 -6.82 17.00
N PHE A 240 20.50 -6.19 16.15
CA PHE A 240 20.40 -4.75 15.97
C PHE A 240 19.00 -4.19 16.28
N VAL A 241 18.05 -5.04 16.65
CA VAL A 241 16.73 -4.62 17.14
C VAL A 241 16.69 -4.57 18.66
N ASP A 242 15.80 -3.77 19.23
CA ASP A 242 15.66 -3.65 20.68
C ASP A 242 14.63 -4.63 21.27
N ALA A 243 14.70 -4.86 22.58
CA ALA A 243 13.83 -5.80 23.28
C ALA A 243 12.34 -5.42 23.26
N GLY A 244 12.01 -4.15 22.97
CA GLY A 244 10.62 -3.70 22.81
C GLY A 244 10.06 -3.93 21.41
N SER A 245 10.80 -4.60 20.52
CA SER A 245 10.36 -4.89 19.15
C SER A 245 9.12 -5.79 19.08
N PRO A 246 9.00 -6.91 19.81
CA PRO A 246 7.88 -7.84 19.64
C PRO A 246 6.50 -7.17 19.78
N GLY A 247 5.68 -7.28 18.73
CA GLY A 247 4.30 -6.77 18.70
C GLY A 247 4.12 -5.25 18.56
N ARG A 248 5.20 -4.47 18.51
CA ARG A 248 5.14 -3.01 18.32
C ARG A 248 4.54 -2.66 16.95
N ASN A 249 3.71 -1.62 16.88
CA ASN A 249 3.16 -1.19 15.59
C ASN A 249 4.25 -0.56 14.71
N TRP A 250 4.12 -0.69 13.39
CA TRP A 250 5.10 -0.18 12.43
C TRP A 250 5.30 1.34 12.57
N ASN A 251 4.23 2.09 12.83
CA ASN A 251 4.26 3.55 12.98
C ASN A 251 4.93 3.96 14.30
N ASP A 252 4.86 3.12 15.34
CA ASP A 252 5.61 3.35 16.59
C ASP A 252 7.11 3.15 16.36
N ALA A 253 7.50 2.18 15.52
CA ALA A 253 8.89 2.03 15.08
C ALA A 253 9.36 3.22 14.24
N THR A 254 8.50 3.76 13.35
CA THR A 254 8.78 5.00 12.60
C THR A 254 8.97 6.19 13.54
N ALA A 255 8.15 6.30 14.59
CA ALA A 255 8.26 7.35 15.60
C ALA A 255 9.61 7.32 16.36
N LEU A 256 10.22 6.14 16.55
CA LEU A 256 11.57 6.01 17.12
C LEU A 256 12.64 6.66 16.22
N VAL A 257 12.53 6.49 14.90
CA VAL A 257 13.44 7.14 13.93
C VAL A 257 13.19 8.65 13.89
N ILE A 258 11.92 9.07 13.80
CA ILE A 258 11.51 10.50 13.82
C ILE A 258 12.09 11.21 15.06
N SER A 259 11.96 10.59 16.25
CA SER A 259 12.43 11.17 17.52
C SER A 259 13.94 11.00 17.78
N GLY A 260 14.68 10.37 16.87
CA GLY A 260 16.12 10.13 17.01
C GLY A 260 16.49 9.09 18.06
N LYS A 261 15.53 8.28 18.54
CA LYS A 261 15.78 7.14 19.44
C LYS A 261 16.29 5.91 18.69
N ALA A 262 16.02 5.84 17.39
CA ALA A 262 16.53 4.81 16.50
C ALA A 262 17.25 5.39 15.28
N GLY A 263 18.15 4.62 14.68
CA GLY A 263 18.95 5.02 13.53
C GLY A 263 18.25 4.77 12.20
N VAL A 264 17.81 3.52 11.97
CA VAL A 264 17.23 3.06 10.70
C VAL A 264 15.91 2.32 10.94
N GLN A 265 14.99 2.35 9.98
CA GLN A 265 13.85 1.45 9.85
C GLN A 265 13.82 0.91 8.42
N ILE A 266 13.61 -0.40 8.27
CA ILE A 266 13.26 -1.03 6.99
C ILE A 266 11.75 -1.13 6.92
N MET A 267 11.11 -0.37 6.02
CA MET A 267 9.65 -0.32 5.92
C MET A 267 9.23 0.22 4.54
N GLY A 268 7.95 0.09 4.22
CA GLY A 268 7.42 0.72 3.02
C GLY A 268 7.40 2.23 3.11
N ASP A 269 7.35 2.86 1.95
CA ASP A 269 7.27 4.30 1.80
C ASP A 269 6.01 4.95 2.38
N TRP A 270 5.02 4.15 2.82
CA TRP A 270 3.98 4.63 3.73
C TRP A 270 4.53 5.22 5.04
N ALA A 271 5.73 4.82 5.48
CA ALA A 271 6.41 5.43 6.61
C ALA A 271 6.63 6.95 6.42
N LYS A 272 6.82 7.43 5.18
CA LYS A 272 6.98 8.86 4.89
C LYS A 272 5.75 9.69 5.24
N GLY A 273 4.56 9.08 5.27
CA GLY A 273 3.35 9.72 5.78
C GLY A 273 3.48 10.14 7.25
N GLU A 274 4.14 9.32 8.08
CA GLU A 274 4.38 9.64 9.49
C GLU A 274 5.44 10.73 9.66
N PHE A 275 6.53 10.68 8.88
CA PHE A 275 7.52 11.77 8.86
C PHE A 275 6.87 13.10 8.47
N SER A 276 6.01 13.09 7.44
CA SER A 276 5.27 14.27 7.00
C SER A 276 4.28 14.77 8.05
N ALA A 277 3.56 13.87 8.73
CA ALA A 277 2.67 14.20 9.84
C ALA A 277 3.42 14.80 11.04
N ALA A 278 4.69 14.43 11.24
CA ALA A 278 5.60 15.01 12.21
C ALA A 278 6.30 16.30 11.73
N ASN A 279 5.92 16.85 10.57
CA ASN A 279 6.56 18.01 9.92
C ASN A 279 8.06 17.83 9.63
N GLN A 280 8.53 16.60 9.45
CA GLN A 280 9.89 16.31 9.01
C GLN A 280 10.00 16.31 7.49
N THR A 281 11.13 16.81 6.99
CA THR A 281 11.41 16.95 5.56
C THR A 281 12.51 15.97 5.13
N ALA A 282 12.23 15.19 4.09
CA ALA A 282 13.21 14.29 3.48
C ALA A 282 14.43 15.08 2.97
N GLY A 283 15.63 14.54 3.17
CA GLY A 283 16.89 15.19 2.82
C GLY A 283 17.40 16.19 3.87
N LYS A 284 16.55 16.65 4.79
CA LYS A 284 16.91 17.53 5.91
C LYS A 284 16.90 16.79 7.24
N ASP A 285 15.75 16.25 7.62
CA ASP A 285 15.52 15.65 8.95
C ASP A 285 15.72 14.12 8.89
N PHE A 286 15.28 13.50 7.80
CA PHE A 286 15.46 12.06 7.52
C PHE A 286 15.96 11.83 6.09
N GLY A 287 16.53 10.66 5.83
CA GLY A 287 16.84 10.19 4.49
C GLY A 287 16.21 8.83 4.21
N CYS A 288 16.33 8.39 2.97
CA CYS A 288 15.69 7.21 2.42
C CYS A 288 16.58 6.66 1.32
N PHE A 289 16.82 5.35 1.31
CA PHE A 289 17.49 4.71 0.16
C PHE A 289 16.77 3.41 -0.22
N PRO A 290 16.65 3.08 -1.52
CA PRO A 290 15.82 1.98 -2.02
C PRO A 290 16.58 0.66 -2.17
N GLY A 291 17.65 0.48 -1.40
CA GLY A 291 18.59 -0.64 -1.52
C GLY A 291 20.02 -0.16 -1.77
N PHE A 292 20.94 -1.11 -1.91
CA PHE A 292 22.38 -0.84 -1.93
C PHE A 292 22.95 -0.56 -3.33
N GLY A 293 22.90 0.71 -3.73
CA GLY A 293 23.49 1.19 -4.99
C GLY A 293 22.52 1.25 -6.19
N PRO A 294 23.02 1.60 -7.39
CA PRO A 294 22.19 2.03 -8.52
C PRO A 294 21.40 0.90 -9.20
N HIS A 295 21.78 -0.36 -8.99
CA HIS A 295 21.12 -1.54 -9.60
C HIS A 295 20.29 -2.34 -8.60
N SER A 296 20.09 -1.82 -7.38
CA SER A 296 19.33 -2.51 -6.35
C SER A 296 17.90 -2.77 -6.81
N PRO A 297 17.35 -3.96 -6.54
CA PRO A 297 15.98 -4.23 -6.93
C PRO A 297 14.99 -3.31 -6.22
N TYR A 298 13.92 -2.98 -6.93
CA TYR A 298 12.81 -2.16 -6.45
C TYR A 298 11.59 -3.05 -6.37
N LEU A 299 11.24 -3.45 -5.14
CA LEU A 299 10.07 -4.28 -4.89
C LEU A 299 8.80 -3.46 -5.18
N VAL A 300 8.04 -3.83 -6.20
CA VAL A 300 6.81 -3.17 -6.61
C VAL A 300 5.65 -3.81 -5.85
N ALA A 301 4.99 -3.00 -5.04
CA ALA A 301 3.71 -3.28 -4.39
C ALA A 301 2.76 -2.10 -4.64
N GLY A 302 1.61 -2.12 -3.99
CA GLY A 302 0.64 -1.04 -4.09
C GLY A 302 -0.69 -1.47 -3.49
N ASP A 303 -1.54 -0.47 -3.29
CA ASP A 303 -2.89 -0.64 -2.81
C ASP A 303 -3.88 -0.63 -3.99
N VAL A 304 -4.94 -1.44 -3.86
CA VAL A 304 -6.05 -1.51 -4.81
C VAL A 304 -7.37 -1.53 -4.07
N PHE A 305 -8.44 -1.09 -4.72
CA PHE A 305 -9.80 -1.29 -4.24
C PHE A 305 -10.54 -2.26 -5.15
N VAL A 306 -11.08 -3.33 -4.55
CA VAL A 306 -11.99 -4.26 -5.24
C VAL A 306 -13.44 -3.84 -5.01
N PHE A 307 -14.30 -4.21 -5.95
CA PHE A 307 -15.70 -3.79 -5.97
C PHE A 307 -16.61 -5.01 -5.89
N PRO A 308 -17.24 -5.30 -4.74
CA PRO A 308 -18.12 -6.46 -4.60
C PRO A 308 -19.28 -6.49 -5.60
N LYS A 309 -19.69 -7.69 -5.97
CA LYS A 309 -20.79 -7.94 -6.90
C LYS A 309 -22.08 -7.34 -6.38
N THR A 310 -22.75 -6.57 -7.23
CA THR A 310 -24.08 -6.01 -6.98
C THR A 310 -24.77 -5.74 -8.30
N ASP A 311 -26.10 -5.90 -8.32
CA ASP A 311 -26.96 -5.56 -9.46
C ASP A 311 -27.70 -4.22 -9.23
N ASN A 312 -27.46 -3.55 -8.09
CA ASN A 312 -28.02 -2.24 -7.81
C ASN A 312 -27.34 -1.17 -8.69
N ALA A 313 -28.12 -0.53 -9.55
CA ALA A 313 -27.61 0.45 -10.50
C ALA A 313 -26.92 1.67 -9.84
N ASN A 314 -27.39 2.12 -8.67
CA ASN A 314 -26.76 3.23 -7.95
C ASN A 314 -25.43 2.79 -7.30
N ALA A 315 -25.38 1.55 -6.79
CA ALA A 315 -24.13 1.00 -6.27
C ALA A 315 -23.07 0.82 -7.36
N ILE A 316 -23.45 0.31 -8.55
CA ILE A 316 -22.53 0.23 -9.71
C ILE A 316 -22.02 1.61 -10.12
N LYS A 317 -22.90 2.63 -10.16
CA LYS A 317 -22.49 4.02 -10.41
C LYS A 317 -21.50 4.53 -9.36
N ALA A 318 -21.74 4.22 -8.08
CA ALA A 318 -20.83 4.59 -6.98
C ALA A 318 -19.46 3.90 -7.14
N GLN A 319 -19.43 2.60 -7.48
CA GLN A 319 -18.19 1.85 -7.75
C GLN A 319 -17.39 2.48 -8.89
N ASN A 320 -18.04 2.75 -10.04
CA ASN A 320 -17.39 3.35 -11.20
C ASN A 320 -16.90 4.79 -10.92
N LEU A 321 -17.69 5.59 -10.21
CA LEU A 321 -17.29 6.94 -9.80
C LEU A 321 -16.09 6.88 -8.85
N LEU A 322 -16.09 5.95 -7.90
CA LEU A 322 -15.01 5.78 -6.95
C LEU A 322 -13.70 5.38 -7.66
N ALA A 323 -13.76 4.40 -8.56
CA ALA A 323 -12.62 3.99 -9.40
C ALA A 323 -12.08 5.16 -10.23
N THR A 324 -12.96 5.92 -10.90
CA THR A 324 -12.62 7.12 -11.69
C THR A 324 -11.93 8.17 -10.82
N VAL A 325 -12.47 8.46 -9.63
CA VAL A 325 -11.92 9.48 -8.72
C VAL A 325 -10.54 9.05 -8.23
N MET A 326 -10.41 7.82 -7.74
CA MET A 326 -9.16 7.32 -7.15
C MET A 326 -8.02 7.25 -8.17
N THR A 327 -8.33 6.98 -9.45
CA THR A 327 -7.33 6.90 -10.52
C THR A 327 -7.10 8.23 -11.27
N SER A 328 -7.82 9.29 -10.91
CA SER A 328 -7.67 10.61 -11.54
C SER A 328 -6.30 11.26 -11.20
N PRO A 329 -5.68 12.01 -12.13
CA PRO A 329 -4.37 12.64 -11.90
C PRO A 329 -4.29 13.50 -10.64
N ALA A 330 -5.31 14.32 -10.37
CA ALA A 330 -5.30 15.23 -9.23
C ALA A 330 -5.42 14.48 -7.90
N ALA A 331 -6.28 13.47 -7.82
CA ALA A 331 -6.43 12.66 -6.62
C ALA A 331 -5.17 11.82 -6.35
N GLN A 332 -4.57 11.25 -7.39
CA GLN A 332 -3.31 10.50 -7.33
C GLN A 332 -2.17 11.30 -6.70
N VAL A 333 -1.94 12.53 -7.17
CA VAL A 333 -0.89 13.41 -6.62
C VAL A 333 -1.21 13.81 -5.19
N ALA A 334 -2.45 14.25 -4.92
CA ALA A 334 -2.86 14.67 -3.57
C ALA A 334 -2.72 13.54 -2.54
N PHE A 335 -3.15 12.33 -2.90
CA PHE A 335 -3.03 11.14 -2.08
C PHE A 335 -1.56 10.76 -1.86
N SER A 336 -0.78 10.59 -2.94
CA SER A 336 0.63 10.15 -2.86
C SER A 336 1.49 11.12 -2.05
N ALA A 337 1.25 12.44 -2.16
CA ALA A 337 1.93 13.46 -1.39
C ALA A 337 1.70 13.33 0.14
N LYS A 338 0.60 12.71 0.56
CA LYS A 338 0.30 12.44 1.97
C LYS A 338 0.68 11.03 2.39
N LYS A 339 0.44 10.04 1.52
CA LYS A 339 0.68 8.63 1.79
C LYS A 339 2.17 8.31 1.83
N GLY A 340 2.96 8.99 1.00
CA GLY A 340 4.37 8.68 0.78
C GLY A 340 4.63 7.72 -0.38
N SER A 341 3.61 7.10 -0.98
CA SER A 341 3.75 6.32 -2.20
C SER A 341 4.10 7.18 -3.42
N ILE A 342 4.30 6.52 -4.57
CA ILE A 342 4.30 7.17 -5.88
C ILE A 342 2.95 6.93 -6.60
N PRO A 343 2.50 7.87 -7.45
CA PRO A 343 1.30 7.70 -8.26
C PRO A 343 1.39 6.49 -9.20
N ILE A 344 0.26 5.81 -9.44
CA ILE A 344 0.13 4.80 -10.52
C ILE A 344 0.24 5.40 -11.92
N ARG A 345 0.12 6.73 -12.00
CA ARG A 345 0.12 7.52 -13.22
C ARG A 345 1.49 8.17 -13.42
N PRO A 346 2.34 7.69 -14.35
CA PRO A 346 3.64 8.29 -14.61
C PRO A 346 3.54 9.64 -15.34
N ASP A 347 2.36 10.01 -15.85
CA ASP A 347 2.06 11.21 -16.62
C ASP A 347 1.68 12.44 -15.77
N VAL A 348 1.69 12.33 -14.43
CA VAL A 348 1.32 13.42 -13.52
C VAL A 348 2.47 14.38 -13.22
N ASP A 349 2.14 15.61 -12.84
CA ASP A 349 3.10 16.52 -12.22
C ASP A 349 3.45 16.06 -10.80
N ALA A 350 4.66 15.55 -10.64
CA ALA A 350 5.22 15.07 -9.38
C ALA A 350 6.07 16.14 -8.65
N SER A 351 6.02 17.41 -9.08
CA SER A 351 6.82 18.49 -8.48
C SER A 351 6.61 18.67 -6.98
N SER A 352 5.38 18.41 -6.51
CA SER A 352 4.97 18.48 -5.10
C SER A 352 5.40 17.28 -4.25
N LEU A 353 5.86 16.18 -4.87
CA LEU A 353 6.29 14.99 -4.15
C LEU A 353 7.69 15.18 -3.56
N ASP A 354 7.97 14.46 -2.46
CA ASP A 354 9.27 14.49 -1.80
C ASP A 354 10.38 13.83 -2.65
N ILE A 355 11.63 14.01 -2.21
CA ILE A 355 12.80 13.49 -2.95
C ILE A 355 12.81 11.96 -3.05
N CYS A 356 12.28 11.23 -2.05
CA CYS A 356 12.22 9.78 -2.05
C CYS A 356 11.20 9.26 -3.08
N ALA A 357 10.03 9.91 -3.14
CA ALA A 357 9.00 9.60 -4.12
C ALA A 357 9.49 9.89 -5.55
N LYS A 358 10.16 11.03 -5.76
CA LYS A 358 10.79 11.35 -7.05
C LYS A 358 11.84 10.33 -7.45
N GLU A 359 12.64 9.85 -6.50
CA GLU A 359 13.59 8.76 -6.73
C GLU A 359 12.87 7.46 -7.11
N GLY A 360 11.85 7.04 -6.38
CA GLY A 360 11.03 5.87 -6.72
C GLY A 360 10.40 5.96 -8.12
N MET A 361 9.85 7.13 -8.48
CA MET A 361 9.34 7.38 -9.83
C MET A 361 10.41 7.30 -10.91
N ALA A 362 11.64 7.75 -10.62
CA ALA A 362 12.76 7.61 -11.55
C ALA A 362 13.17 6.15 -11.72
N ILE A 363 13.24 5.39 -10.62
CA ILE A 363 13.58 3.96 -10.62
C ILE A 363 12.54 3.15 -11.38
N MET A 364 11.26 3.45 -11.22
CA MET A 364 10.18 2.77 -11.94
C MET A 364 10.22 2.95 -13.46
N LYS A 365 11.03 3.87 -14.00
CA LYS A 365 11.30 3.94 -15.46
C LYS A 365 12.26 2.84 -15.92
N ASP A 366 13.10 2.34 -15.03
CA ASP A 366 14.01 1.22 -15.28
C ASP A 366 13.33 -0.11 -14.93
N LYS A 367 12.79 -0.76 -15.96
CA LYS A 367 12.13 -2.06 -15.82
C LYS A 367 13.05 -3.17 -15.30
N SER A 368 14.37 -3.05 -15.48
CA SER A 368 15.33 -4.07 -15.04
C SER A 368 15.46 -4.13 -13.52
N ARG A 369 15.10 -3.05 -12.83
CA ARG A 369 15.10 -2.98 -11.37
C ARG A 369 13.80 -3.45 -10.74
N GLN A 370 12.71 -3.51 -11.49
CA GLN A 370 11.40 -3.84 -10.93
C GLN A 370 11.33 -5.33 -10.57
N LEU A 371 11.02 -5.60 -9.31
CA LEU A 371 10.68 -6.94 -8.84
C LEU A 371 9.27 -6.93 -8.25
N PRO A 372 8.38 -7.84 -8.64
CA PRO A 372 7.05 -7.91 -8.03
C PRO A 372 7.17 -8.30 -6.55
N ASN A 373 6.36 -7.67 -5.71
CA ASN A 373 6.16 -8.14 -4.35
C ASN A 373 5.71 -9.61 -4.36
N PRO A 374 6.13 -10.46 -3.40
CA PRO A 374 5.79 -11.87 -3.42
C PRO A 374 4.28 -12.14 -3.46
N GLU A 375 3.45 -11.25 -2.89
CA GLU A 375 1.99 -11.39 -2.88
C GLU A 375 1.37 -11.35 -4.29
N MET A 376 2.07 -10.78 -5.27
CA MET A 376 1.69 -10.82 -6.69
C MET A 376 2.02 -12.17 -7.34
N LEU A 377 2.96 -12.94 -6.76
CA LEU A 377 3.51 -14.16 -7.34
C LEU A 377 2.90 -15.43 -6.73
N LEU A 378 2.69 -15.45 -5.42
CA LEU A 378 2.24 -16.62 -4.67
C LEU A 378 0.77 -16.54 -4.28
N SER A 379 0.16 -17.70 -4.02
CA SER A 379 -1.19 -17.76 -3.42
C SER A 379 -1.17 -17.23 -1.98
N PRO A 380 -2.33 -16.81 -1.44
CA PRO A 380 -2.45 -16.41 -0.04
C PRO A 380 -1.98 -17.47 0.95
N ASP A 381 -2.31 -18.74 0.70
CA ASP A 381 -1.91 -19.86 1.56
C ASP A 381 -0.39 -20.04 1.62
N THR A 382 0.28 -20.05 0.45
CA THR A 382 1.74 -20.14 0.41
C THR A 382 2.37 -18.92 1.05
N GLN A 383 1.82 -17.71 0.87
CA GLN A 383 2.30 -16.51 1.57
C GLN A 383 2.23 -16.66 3.08
N GLY A 384 1.07 -17.06 3.62
CA GLY A 384 0.88 -17.28 5.05
C GLY A 384 1.88 -18.29 5.61
N ALA A 385 2.05 -19.43 4.94
CA ALA A 385 3.00 -20.46 5.35
C ALA A 385 4.45 -19.96 5.36
N LEU A 386 4.85 -19.14 4.38
CA LEU A 386 6.20 -18.55 4.34
C LEU A 386 6.39 -17.49 5.44
N ILE A 387 5.39 -16.66 5.70
CA ILE A 387 5.41 -15.68 6.80
C ILE A 387 5.60 -16.41 8.13
N ASP A 388 4.88 -17.51 8.37
CA ASP A 388 5.03 -18.32 9.58
C ASP A 388 6.45 -18.87 9.71
N VAL A 389 7.05 -19.38 8.63
CA VAL A 389 8.43 -19.87 8.66
C VAL A 389 9.41 -18.74 8.99
N ILE A 390 9.26 -17.58 8.35
CA ILE A 390 10.14 -16.42 8.55
C ILE A 390 10.01 -15.90 9.98
N THR A 391 8.78 -15.78 10.50
CA THR A 391 8.54 -15.28 11.86
C THR A 391 9.08 -16.25 12.92
N ASN A 392 8.91 -17.56 12.69
CA ASN A 392 9.48 -18.58 13.56
C ASN A 392 11.00 -18.53 13.55
N PHE A 393 11.61 -18.36 12.37
CA PHE A 393 13.05 -18.26 12.24
C PHE A 393 13.61 -16.99 12.90
N TRP A 394 12.92 -15.85 12.77
CA TRP A 394 13.29 -14.60 13.43
C TRP A 394 13.27 -14.74 14.96
N ASN A 395 12.17 -15.27 15.51
CA ASN A 395 11.89 -15.24 16.94
C ASN A 395 12.41 -16.45 17.74
N LYS A 396 12.69 -17.58 17.09
CA LYS A 396 13.18 -18.80 17.76
C LYS A 396 14.68 -19.01 17.55
N ASN A 397 15.27 -19.83 18.41
CA ASN A 397 16.63 -20.33 18.24
C ASN A 397 16.64 -21.49 17.23
N GLN A 398 16.39 -21.18 15.97
CA GLN A 398 16.38 -22.13 14.86
C GLN A 398 17.65 -21.96 14.02
N SER A 399 18.24 -23.08 13.57
CA SER A 399 19.40 -23.06 12.68
C SER A 399 19.01 -22.58 11.27
N VAL A 400 19.96 -22.01 10.52
CA VAL A 400 19.74 -21.61 9.11
C VAL A 400 19.32 -22.81 8.25
N ASP A 401 19.90 -23.98 8.48
CA ASP A 401 19.58 -25.20 7.73
C ASP A 401 18.15 -25.67 7.99
N ASP A 402 17.68 -25.59 9.23
CA ASP A 402 16.31 -25.98 9.57
C ASP A 402 15.30 -24.96 9.06
N ALA A 403 15.64 -23.67 9.08
CA ALA A 403 14.84 -22.62 8.48
C ALA A 403 14.72 -22.80 6.96
N GLN A 404 15.81 -23.15 6.27
CA GLN A 404 15.79 -23.45 4.83
C GLN A 404 14.90 -24.67 4.52
N LYS A 405 14.98 -25.74 5.31
CA LYS A 405 14.11 -26.93 5.14
C LYS A 405 12.63 -26.57 5.37
N ALA A 406 12.33 -25.78 6.40
CA ALA A 406 10.99 -25.32 6.69
C ALA A 406 10.45 -24.45 5.54
N PHE A 407 11.26 -23.52 5.03
CA PHE A 407 10.92 -22.67 3.89
C PHE A 407 10.65 -23.50 2.64
N ALA A 408 11.51 -24.48 2.32
CA ALA A 408 11.31 -25.39 1.19
C ALA A 408 10.03 -26.23 1.32
N SER A 409 9.61 -26.54 2.55
CA SER A 409 8.38 -27.29 2.81
C SER A 409 7.14 -26.41 2.62
N ALA A 410 7.16 -25.19 3.17
CA ALA A 410 6.10 -24.19 3.01
C ALA A 410 5.96 -23.70 1.55
N LEU A 411 7.06 -23.65 0.79
CA LEU A 411 7.00 -23.31 -0.63
C LEU A 411 6.47 -24.45 -1.51
N LYS A 412 6.24 -25.66 -0.99
CA LYS A 412 5.65 -26.78 -1.74
C LYS A 412 4.14 -26.93 -1.56
N SER A 413 3.62 -26.53 -0.41
CA SER A 413 2.17 -26.36 -0.19
C SER A 413 1.66 -25.25 -1.10
#